data_AF-A0A5J4RAE2-F1
#
_entry.id   AF-A0A5J4RAE2-F1
#
_cell.length_a   1.000
_cell.length_b   1.000
_cell.length_c   1.000
_cell.angle_alpha   90.00
_cell.angle_beta   90.00
_cell.angle_gamma   90.00
#
_symmetry.space_group_name_H-M   'P 1'
#
loop_
_entity.id
_entity.type
_entity.pdbx_description
1 polymer ?
#
loop_
_entity_poly.entity_id
_entity_poly.type
_entity_poly.pdbx_seq_one_letter_code
_entity_poly.pdbx_strand_id
1 'polypeptide(L)'
;MEFLSLRRYSPKTRLGIIEEAIYHSEGLGLVIIDGVRDLAYDINSPAEATELITKLMQWTEERQIHIHTVLHLNKGDDNTRGHLGTELNNKAETVLQITKDELDRDISSVTSSYIRDIDFDPFAFRINLQGLPELLDDYQPKGTVSQKGFDYREVPEAKHREALAILFSEAEQVSYNSLIGKLQKSYALAGFSFGTNKAKLLKVFLENKRMILKEDKYYRFNPDFHY
;
A
#
# COMPACT_ATOMS: atom_id res chain seq x y z
N MET A 1 26.78 14.76 10.31
CA MET A 1 25.50 14.03 10.47
C MET A 1 25.29 13.83 11.95
N GLU A 2 24.18 14.33 12.50
CA GLU A 2 23.81 14.15 13.90
C GLU A 2 22.71 13.09 14.00
N PHE A 3 22.75 12.25 15.04
CA PHE A 3 21.80 11.16 15.24
C PHE A 3 21.17 11.25 16.63
N LEU A 4 19.83 11.32 16.68
CA LEU A 4 19.07 11.44 17.92
C LEU A 4 18.18 10.22 18.14
N SER A 5 18.41 9.48 19.23
CA SER A 5 17.55 8.35 19.62
C SER A 5 16.46 8.80 20.58
N LEU A 6 15.24 8.95 20.06
CA LEU A 6 14.13 9.58 20.78
C LEU A 6 13.09 8.61 21.34
N ARG A 7 13.31 7.28 21.22
CA ARG A 7 12.34 6.25 21.62
C ARG A 7 11.93 6.32 23.10
N ARG A 8 12.79 6.83 23.99
CA ARG A 8 12.50 6.96 25.43
C ARG A 8 11.47 8.06 25.78
N TYR A 9 11.21 8.98 24.84
CA TYR A 9 10.37 10.16 25.09
C TYR A 9 8.93 9.96 24.63
N SER A 10 8.00 10.74 25.19
CA SER A 10 6.61 10.79 24.71
C SER A 10 6.53 11.39 23.29
N PRO A 11 5.50 11.08 22.49
CA PRO A 11 5.30 11.69 21.16
C PRO A 11 5.46 13.22 21.15
N LYS A 12 4.82 13.92 22.09
CA LYS A 12 4.93 15.38 22.24
C LYS A 12 6.36 15.84 22.55
N THR A 13 7.06 15.11 23.42
CA THR A 13 8.46 15.42 23.74
C THR A 13 9.39 15.14 22.55
N ARG A 14 9.13 14.08 21.77
CA ARG A 14 9.88 13.80 20.53
C ARG A 14 9.75 14.96 19.55
N LEU A 15 8.52 15.43 19.33
CA LEU A 15 8.26 16.60 18.47
C LEU A 15 9.01 17.84 18.93
N GLY A 16 8.98 18.15 20.24
CA GLY A 16 9.73 19.27 20.78
C GLY A 16 11.25 19.15 20.59
N ILE A 17 11.82 17.96 20.77
CA ILE A 17 13.26 17.74 20.54
C ILE A 17 13.63 17.89 19.06
N ILE A 18 12.80 17.34 18.15
CA ILE A 18 13.00 17.48 16.70
C ILE A 18 12.91 18.95 16.30
N GLU A 19 11.93 19.67 16.81
CA GLU A 19 11.78 21.11 16.59
C GLU A 19 13.04 21.87 17.03
N GLU A 20 13.47 21.70 18.28
CA GLU A 20 14.67 22.37 18.79
C GLU A 20 15.90 22.09 17.92
N ALA A 21 16.09 20.84 17.49
CA ALA A 21 17.18 20.47 16.59
C ALA A 21 17.06 21.16 15.22
N ILE A 22 15.85 21.23 14.65
CA ILE A 22 15.59 21.90 13.37
C ILE A 22 15.91 23.39 13.45
N TYR A 23 15.46 24.08 14.51
CA TYR A 23 15.64 25.54 14.59
C TYR A 23 17.06 25.97 14.95
N HIS A 24 17.81 25.15 15.68
CA HIS A 24 19.14 25.50 16.18
C HIS A 24 20.30 24.87 15.41
N SER A 25 20.02 24.02 14.42
CA SER A 25 21.05 23.52 13.51
C SER A 25 21.30 24.52 12.37
N GLU A 26 22.50 25.10 12.35
CA GLU A 26 22.94 25.96 11.24
C GLU A 26 23.19 25.12 9.97
N GLY A 27 22.75 25.63 8.81
CA GLY A 27 22.98 24.97 7.52
C GLY A 27 22.25 23.64 7.32
N LEU A 28 21.20 23.35 8.11
CA LEU A 28 20.39 22.15 7.97
C LEU A 28 19.65 22.16 6.63
N GLY A 29 19.82 21.11 5.82
CA GLY A 29 19.07 20.92 4.56
C GLY A 29 18.22 19.65 4.50
N LEU A 30 18.47 18.67 5.37
CA LEU A 30 17.81 17.37 5.36
C LEU A 30 17.55 16.87 6.78
N VAL A 31 16.32 16.43 7.04
CA VAL A 31 15.92 15.74 8.27
C VAL A 31 15.33 14.39 7.90
N ILE A 32 15.83 13.33 8.54
CA ILE A 32 15.30 11.97 8.39
C ILE A 32 14.59 11.58 9.69
N ILE A 33 13.29 11.29 9.58
CA ILE A 33 12.46 10.80 10.69
C ILE A 33 12.12 9.33 10.42
N ASP A 34 12.95 8.44 10.97
CA ASP A 34 12.70 7.00 10.95
C ASP A 34 11.66 6.62 12.02
N GLY A 35 10.40 6.54 11.61
CA GLY A 35 9.26 6.25 12.49
C GLY A 35 8.36 7.46 12.77
N VAL A 36 7.84 8.11 11.73
CA VAL A 36 6.88 9.24 11.87
C VAL A 36 5.62 8.84 12.66
N ARG A 37 5.23 7.56 12.59
CA ARG A 37 4.17 6.98 13.40
C ARG A 37 4.34 7.25 14.90
N ASP A 38 5.57 7.24 15.39
CA ASP A 38 5.85 7.35 16.81
C ASP A 38 5.76 8.81 17.31
N LEU A 39 5.43 9.76 16.42
CA LEU A 39 5.14 11.16 16.76
C LEU A 39 3.67 11.42 17.08
N ALA A 40 2.80 10.40 16.94
CA ALA A 40 1.39 10.45 17.33
C ALA A 40 1.06 9.37 18.39
N TYR A 41 0.05 9.61 19.23
CA TYR A 41 -0.48 8.60 20.14
C TYR A 41 -1.43 7.65 19.39
N ASP A 42 -2.36 8.22 18.62
CA ASP A 42 -3.27 7.46 17.77
C ASP A 42 -3.13 7.84 16.30
N ILE A 43 -2.56 6.92 15.52
CA ILE A 43 -2.44 7.06 14.06
C ILE A 43 -3.78 7.09 13.32
N ASN A 44 -4.87 6.69 13.98
CA ASN A 44 -6.23 6.75 13.45
C ASN A 44 -6.98 8.01 13.91
N SER A 45 -6.35 8.92 14.67
CA SER A 45 -6.94 10.20 15.00
C SER A 45 -6.73 11.17 13.83
N PRO A 46 -7.80 11.64 13.15
CA PRO A 46 -7.67 12.61 12.06
C PRO A 46 -7.09 13.94 12.55
N ALA A 47 -7.41 14.32 13.78
CA ALA A 47 -6.91 15.55 14.40
C ALA A 47 -5.40 15.48 14.63
N GLU A 48 -4.90 14.41 15.27
CA GLU A 48 -3.45 14.24 15.49
C GLU A 48 -2.69 14.13 14.16
N ALA A 49 -3.25 13.42 13.18
CA ALA A 49 -2.68 13.35 11.84
C ALA A 49 -2.55 14.74 11.21
N THR A 50 -3.63 15.53 11.22
CA THR A 50 -3.63 16.88 10.66
C THR A 50 -2.65 17.79 11.37
N GLU A 51 -2.59 17.74 12.71
CA GLU A 51 -1.68 18.56 13.52
C GLU A 51 -0.21 18.22 13.22
N LEU A 52 0.13 16.93 13.20
CA LEU A 52 1.48 16.46 12.92
C LEU A 52 1.92 16.84 11.50
N ILE A 53 1.08 16.59 10.49
CA ILE A 53 1.41 16.93 9.10
C ILE A 53 1.55 18.44 8.91
N THR A 54 0.67 19.23 9.53
CA THR A 54 0.79 20.70 9.52
C THR A 54 2.11 21.14 10.12
N LYS A 55 2.55 20.49 11.20
CA LYS A 55 3.84 20.80 11.83
C LYS A 55 5.03 20.49 10.93
N LEU A 56 5.01 19.35 10.24
CA LEU A 56 6.05 19.01 9.26
C LEU A 56 6.11 20.04 8.12
N MET A 57 4.96 20.44 7.58
CA MET A 57 4.89 21.47 6.53
C MET A 57 5.41 22.83 7.02
N GLN A 58 5.09 23.21 8.25
CA GLN A 58 5.60 24.43 8.86
C GLN A 58 7.14 24.41 8.92
N TRP A 59 7.74 23.31 9.37
CA TRP A 59 9.20 23.19 9.42
C TRP A 59 9.84 23.23 8.02
N THR A 60 9.26 22.56 7.02
CA THR A 60 9.79 22.61 5.65
C THR A 60 9.73 24.03 5.08
N GLU A 61 8.65 24.76 5.34
CA GLU A 61 8.48 26.13 4.84
C GLU A 61 9.38 27.14 5.57
N GLU A 62 9.38 27.14 6.90
CA GLU A 62 10.15 28.13 7.66
C GLU A 62 11.67 27.92 7.57
N ARG A 63 12.11 26.67 7.40
CA ARG A 63 13.53 26.31 7.41
C ARG A 63 14.08 25.92 6.06
N GLN A 64 13.22 25.83 5.03
CA GLN A 64 13.60 25.46 3.67
C GLN A 64 14.41 24.15 3.64
N ILE A 65 13.89 23.14 4.35
CA ILE A 65 14.51 21.82 4.50
C ILE A 65 13.70 20.73 3.83
N HIS A 66 14.37 19.64 3.42
CA HIS A 66 13.71 18.40 3.05
C HIS A 66 13.49 17.52 4.28
N ILE A 67 12.27 17.01 4.46
CA ILE A 67 11.95 16.02 5.49
C ILE A 67 11.65 14.68 4.81
N HIS A 68 12.50 13.68 5.10
CA HIS A 68 12.27 12.29 4.72
C HIS A 68 11.67 11.54 5.91
N THR A 69 10.58 10.83 5.70
CA THR A 69 9.94 10.02 6.76
C THR A 69 9.82 8.56 6.36
N VAL A 70 9.91 7.67 7.34
CA VAL A 70 9.67 6.24 7.14
C VAL A 70 8.36 5.83 7.82
N LEU A 71 7.49 5.18 7.05
CA LEU A 71 6.23 4.62 7.53
C LEU A 71 6.10 3.17 7.08
N HIS A 72 5.84 2.27 8.04
CA HIS A 72 5.53 0.88 7.73
C HIS A 72 4.07 0.74 7.27
N LEU A 73 3.87 -0.01 6.17
CA LEU A 73 2.56 -0.43 5.69
C LEU A 73 1.85 -1.35 6.69
N ASN A 74 0.53 -1.45 6.58
CA ASN A 74 -0.26 -2.36 7.38
C ASN A 74 0.04 -3.83 7.05
N LYS A 75 -0.14 -4.72 8.03
CA LYS A 75 -0.05 -6.16 7.78
C LYS A 75 -1.28 -6.62 6.98
N GLY A 76 -1.13 -6.81 5.68
CA GLY A 76 -2.14 -7.46 4.82
C GLY A 76 -2.81 -6.56 3.78
N ASP A 77 -2.43 -5.28 3.69
CA ASP A 77 -2.73 -4.44 2.53
C ASP A 77 -1.59 -3.43 2.27
N ASP A 78 -1.44 -3.02 1.00
CA ASP A 78 -0.46 -2.00 0.58
C ASP A 78 -0.91 -0.57 0.93
N ASN A 79 -1.92 -0.42 1.79
CA ASN A 79 -2.43 0.88 2.18
C ASN A 79 -1.58 1.49 3.29
N THR A 80 -1.41 2.80 3.22
CA THR A 80 -0.76 3.55 4.29
C THR A 80 -1.56 3.50 5.58
N ARG A 81 -0.84 3.38 6.68
CA ARG A 81 -1.39 3.02 7.98
C ARG A 81 -2.11 4.19 8.66
N GLY A 82 -3.43 4.06 8.82
CA GLY A 82 -4.26 4.99 9.58
C GLY A 82 -4.47 6.35 8.89
N HIS A 83 -5.15 7.26 9.58
CA HIS A 83 -5.34 8.64 9.10
C HIS A 83 -4.01 9.36 8.89
N LEU A 84 -3.02 9.10 9.76
CA LEU A 84 -1.67 9.67 9.61
C LEU A 84 -1.03 9.30 8.27
N GLY A 85 -1.07 8.01 7.90
CA GLY A 85 -0.49 7.56 6.64
C GLY A 85 -1.16 8.18 5.42
N THR A 86 -2.49 8.26 5.44
CA THR A 86 -3.26 8.90 4.36
C THR A 86 -2.95 10.39 4.22
N GLU A 87 -2.96 11.14 5.33
CA GLU A 87 -2.64 12.58 5.30
C GLU A 87 -1.20 12.85 4.88
N LEU A 88 -0.25 12.03 5.34
CA LEU A 88 1.14 12.11 4.94
C LEU A 88 1.30 11.93 3.43
N ASN A 89 0.72 10.88 2.86
CA ASN A 89 0.75 10.62 1.42
C ASN A 89 0.14 11.77 0.61
N ASN A 90 -0.97 12.33 1.08
CA ASN A 90 -1.64 13.44 0.39
C ASN A 90 -0.79 14.71 0.34
N LYS A 91 0.10 14.91 1.31
CA LYS A 91 0.97 16.11 1.39
C LYS A 91 2.38 15.88 0.86
N ALA A 92 2.86 14.65 0.83
CA ALA A 92 4.17 14.30 0.34
C ALA A 92 4.36 14.72 -1.12
N GLU A 93 5.58 15.15 -1.44
CA GLU A 93 6.03 15.39 -2.81
C GLU A 93 6.35 14.08 -3.53
N THR A 94 7.01 13.16 -2.82
CA THR A 94 7.46 11.86 -3.31
C THR A 94 7.12 10.80 -2.27
N VAL A 95 6.47 9.72 -2.72
CA VAL A 95 6.13 8.53 -1.93
C VAL A 95 6.76 7.33 -2.60
N LEU A 96 7.74 6.74 -1.92
CA LEU A 96 8.41 5.53 -2.36
C LEU A 96 7.87 4.34 -1.60
N GLN A 97 7.57 3.27 -2.32
CA GLN A 97 7.21 1.98 -1.76
C GLN A 97 8.39 1.02 -1.91
N ILE A 98 8.70 0.34 -0.80
CA ILE A 98 9.74 -0.67 -0.74
C ILE A 98 9.08 -1.99 -0.38
N THR A 99 9.19 -2.96 -1.26
CA THR A 99 8.56 -4.29 -1.12
C THR A 99 9.65 -5.35 -1.21
N LYS A 100 9.62 -6.32 -0.28
CA LYS A 100 10.49 -7.50 -0.38
C LYS A 100 9.93 -8.46 -1.42
N ASP A 101 10.80 -9.09 -2.19
CA ASP A 101 10.35 -10.14 -3.11
C ASP A 101 9.77 -11.33 -2.34
N GLU A 102 8.73 -11.95 -2.92
CA GLU A 102 8.01 -13.05 -2.30
C GLU A 102 8.81 -14.36 -2.29
N LEU A 103 9.66 -14.56 -3.29
CA LEU A 103 10.49 -15.75 -3.48
C LEU A 103 11.87 -15.56 -2.87
N ASP A 104 12.43 -14.35 -2.96
CA ASP A 104 13.74 -13.98 -2.40
C ASP A 104 13.65 -12.76 -1.48
N ARG A 105 13.58 -13.00 -0.17
CA ARG A 105 13.43 -11.94 0.85
C ARG A 105 14.66 -11.05 1.05
N ASP A 106 15.78 -11.39 0.41
CA ASP A 106 16.99 -10.57 0.39
C ASP A 106 16.91 -9.49 -0.69
N ILE A 107 16.02 -9.66 -1.68
CA ILE A 107 15.74 -8.67 -2.71
C ILE A 107 14.60 -7.74 -2.26
N SER A 108 14.82 -6.44 -2.43
CA SER A 108 13.83 -5.39 -2.20
C SER A 108 13.66 -4.56 -3.47
N SER A 109 12.43 -4.44 -3.95
CA SER A 109 12.06 -3.54 -5.04
C SER A 109 11.64 -2.18 -4.52
N VAL A 110 12.07 -1.12 -5.21
CA VAL A 110 11.69 0.27 -4.95
C VAL A 110 10.87 0.79 -6.12
N THR A 111 9.71 1.33 -5.81
CA THR A 111 8.75 1.85 -6.78
C THR A 111 8.18 3.18 -6.30
N SER A 112 7.83 4.06 -7.22
CA SER A 112 7.06 5.26 -6.91
C SER A 112 5.59 4.91 -6.73
N SER A 113 5.02 5.20 -5.56
CA SER A 113 3.57 5.17 -5.38
C SER A 113 2.94 6.48 -5.87
N TYR A 114 3.66 7.59 -5.69
CA TYR A 114 3.25 8.92 -6.10
C TYR A 114 4.48 9.84 -6.16
N ILE A 115 4.66 10.55 -7.28
CA ILE A 115 5.65 11.63 -7.41
C ILE A 115 4.98 12.80 -8.12
N ARG A 116 5.18 14.01 -7.60
CA ARG A 116 4.62 15.23 -8.21
C ARG A 116 5.39 15.71 -9.44
N ASP A 117 6.68 15.39 -9.51
CA ASP A 117 7.60 15.85 -10.55
C ASP A 117 8.10 14.66 -11.40
N ILE A 118 9.35 14.67 -11.82
CA ILE A 118 9.96 13.62 -12.64
C ILE A 118 9.95 12.27 -11.90
N ASP A 119 9.25 11.30 -12.48
CA ASP A 119 9.21 9.91 -12.02
C ASP A 119 10.50 9.14 -12.39
N PHE A 120 10.72 7.97 -11.79
CA PHE A 120 11.88 7.12 -12.07
C PHE A 120 11.49 5.67 -12.35
N ASP A 121 12.32 4.98 -13.12
CA ASP A 121 12.11 3.56 -13.40
C ASP A 121 12.28 2.72 -12.12
N PRO A 122 11.35 1.81 -11.80
CA PRO A 122 11.50 0.89 -10.69
C PRO A 122 12.84 0.16 -10.71
N PHE A 123 13.47 0.06 -9.55
CA PHE A 123 14.74 -0.66 -9.39
C PHE A 123 14.68 -1.61 -8.20
N ALA A 124 15.63 -2.53 -8.12
CA ALA A 124 15.78 -3.40 -6.97
C ALA A 124 17.19 -3.34 -6.40
N PHE A 125 17.28 -3.65 -5.12
CA PHE A 125 18.54 -3.80 -4.41
C PHE A 125 18.46 -4.99 -3.45
N ARG A 126 19.64 -5.49 -3.04
CA ARG A 126 19.77 -6.42 -1.92
C ARG A 126 20.80 -5.89 -0.92
N ILE A 127 20.83 -6.45 0.28
CA ILE A 127 21.85 -6.12 1.29
C ILE A 127 22.99 -7.12 1.16
N ASN A 128 24.19 -6.65 0.85
CA ASN A 128 25.36 -7.49 0.70
C ASN A 128 25.88 -8.00 2.06
N LEU A 129 26.92 -8.84 2.03
CA LEU A 129 27.54 -9.40 3.24
C LEU A 129 28.16 -8.34 4.16
N GLN A 130 28.42 -7.14 3.66
CA GLN A 130 28.94 -6.00 4.41
C GLN A 130 27.82 -5.13 5.00
N GLY A 131 26.55 -5.47 4.79
CA GLY A 131 25.39 -4.72 5.28
C GLY A 131 25.06 -3.49 4.43
N LEU A 132 25.58 -3.38 3.22
CA LEU A 132 25.34 -2.25 2.31
C LEU A 132 24.37 -2.62 1.19
N PRO A 133 23.53 -1.67 0.72
CA PRO A 133 22.67 -1.90 -0.43
C PRO A 133 23.49 -2.01 -1.72
N GLU A 134 23.21 -3.04 -2.53
CA GLU A 134 23.74 -3.22 -3.89
C GLU A 134 22.59 -3.30 -4.90
N LEU A 135 22.69 -2.55 -6.00
CA LEU A 135 21.69 -2.56 -7.08
C LEU A 135 21.71 -3.88 -7.83
N LEU A 136 20.55 -4.30 -8.33
CA LEU A 136 20.39 -5.46 -9.19
C LEU A 136 19.93 -5.01 -10.58
N ASP A 137 20.87 -4.74 -11.47
CA ASP A 137 20.59 -4.20 -12.82
C ASP A 137 19.75 -5.17 -13.68
N ASP A 138 19.93 -6.47 -13.50
CA ASP A 138 19.23 -7.52 -14.26
C ASP A 138 17.89 -7.93 -13.64
N TYR A 139 17.55 -7.40 -12.46
CA TYR A 139 16.30 -7.70 -11.78
C TYR A 139 15.26 -6.66 -12.20
N GLN A 140 14.34 -7.04 -13.08
CA GLN A 140 13.15 -6.23 -13.29
C GLN A 140 12.20 -6.47 -12.12
N PRO A 141 12.00 -5.48 -11.24
CA PRO A 141 10.89 -5.57 -10.31
C PRO A 141 9.65 -5.86 -11.14
N LYS A 142 8.82 -6.81 -10.72
CA LYS A 142 7.46 -6.87 -11.27
C LYS A 142 6.90 -5.48 -11.05
N GLY A 143 6.79 -4.70 -12.13
CA GLY A 143 6.43 -3.30 -12.03
C GLY A 143 5.23 -3.22 -11.13
N THR A 144 5.26 -2.29 -10.18
CA THR A 144 4.01 -1.79 -9.63
C THR A 144 3.25 -1.21 -10.81
N VAL A 145 2.48 -2.07 -11.48
CA VAL A 145 1.16 -1.66 -11.90
C VAL A 145 0.65 -0.99 -10.65
N SER A 146 0.50 0.34 -10.68
CA SER A 146 -0.29 1.03 -9.69
C SER A 146 -1.52 0.17 -9.55
N GLN A 147 -1.62 -0.59 -8.47
CA GLN A 147 -2.88 -1.27 -8.20
C GLN A 147 -3.77 -0.09 -7.83
N LYS A 148 -4.37 0.54 -8.86
CA LYS A 148 -5.74 1.03 -8.79
C LYS A 148 -6.43 -0.03 -7.96
N GLY A 149 -6.63 0.26 -6.68
CA GLY A 149 -6.95 -0.77 -5.71
C GLY A 149 -8.14 -1.55 -6.27
N PHE A 150 -7.99 -2.87 -6.46
CA PHE A 150 -8.88 -3.67 -7.29
C PHE A 150 -10.34 -3.19 -7.19
N ASP A 151 -10.82 -2.59 -8.28
CA ASP A 151 -12.23 -2.22 -8.42
C ASP A 151 -12.86 -3.20 -9.39
N TYR A 152 -13.67 -4.10 -8.83
CA TYR A 152 -14.42 -5.07 -9.60
C TYR A 152 -15.40 -4.43 -10.61
N ARG A 153 -15.66 -3.12 -10.53
CA ARG A 153 -16.45 -2.37 -11.51
C ARG A 153 -15.65 -1.98 -12.76
N GLU A 154 -14.33 -1.90 -12.64
CA GLU A 154 -13.42 -1.57 -13.75
C GLU A 154 -12.94 -2.82 -14.50
N VAL A 155 -13.21 -4.01 -13.97
CA VAL A 155 -12.89 -5.28 -14.64
C VAL A 155 -13.79 -5.43 -15.88
N PRO A 156 -13.23 -5.63 -17.09
CA PRO A 156 -14.03 -5.83 -18.28
C PRO A 156 -14.90 -7.09 -18.17
N GLU A 157 -16.10 -7.06 -18.75
CA GLU A 157 -17.03 -8.19 -18.78
C GLU A 157 -16.35 -9.51 -19.20
N ALA A 158 -15.54 -9.46 -20.26
CA ALA A 158 -14.83 -10.63 -20.78
C ALA A 158 -13.91 -11.27 -19.72
N LYS A 159 -13.30 -10.46 -18.85
CA LYS A 159 -12.46 -10.93 -17.75
C LYS A 159 -13.26 -11.50 -16.58
N HIS A 160 -14.44 -10.94 -16.30
CA HIS A 160 -15.38 -11.59 -15.38
C HIS A 160 -15.80 -12.97 -15.88
N ARG A 161 -16.12 -13.09 -17.18
CA ARG A 161 -16.49 -14.38 -17.80
C ARG A 161 -15.35 -15.39 -17.71
N GLU A 162 -14.14 -14.98 -18.07
CA GLU A 162 -12.93 -15.82 -17.98
C GLU A 162 -12.72 -16.37 -16.56
N ALA A 163 -12.72 -15.49 -15.55
CA ALA A 163 -12.51 -15.89 -14.17
C ALA A 163 -13.64 -16.81 -13.64
N LEU A 164 -14.90 -16.52 -13.98
CA LEU A 164 -16.03 -17.37 -13.56
C LEU A 164 -16.03 -18.73 -14.27
N ALA A 165 -15.66 -18.79 -15.54
CA ALA A 165 -15.48 -20.06 -16.25
C ALA A 165 -14.39 -20.92 -15.60
N ILE A 166 -13.27 -20.31 -15.20
CA ILE A 166 -12.22 -21.00 -14.42
C ILE A 166 -12.79 -21.51 -13.09
N LEU A 167 -13.52 -20.67 -12.35
CA LEU A 167 -14.07 -21.01 -11.03
C LEU A 167 -14.98 -22.24 -11.07
N PHE A 168 -15.88 -22.29 -12.06
CA PHE A 168 -16.92 -23.31 -12.20
C PHE A 168 -16.53 -24.47 -13.15
N SER A 169 -15.29 -24.50 -13.65
CA SER A 169 -14.81 -25.56 -14.55
C SER A 169 -14.76 -26.95 -13.87
N GLU A 170 -14.42 -27.00 -12.58
CA GLU A 170 -14.28 -28.25 -11.82
C GLU A 170 -15.60 -28.70 -11.16
N ALA A 171 -16.55 -27.79 -10.97
CA ALA A 171 -17.83 -28.06 -10.34
C ALA A 171 -18.89 -27.05 -10.77
N GLU A 172 -20.07 -27.54 -11.20
CA GLU A 172 -21.20 -26.70 -11.64
C GLU A 172 -21.75 -25.79 -10.53
N GLN A 173 -21.59 -26.21 -9.26
CA GLN A 173 -22.06 -25.48 -8.09
C GLN A 173 -21.00 -25.39 -7.00
N VAL A 174 -20.97 -24.26 -6.29
CA VAL A 174 -20.00 -23.97 -5.24
C VAL A 174 -20.69 -23.48 -3.97
N SER A 175 -20.28 -23.99 -2.81
CA SER A 175 -20.83 -23.57 -1.51
C SER A 175 -20.27 -22.20 -1.10
N TYR A 176 -21.04 -21.43 -0.31
CA TYR A 176 -20.57 -20.14 0.22
C TYR A 176 -19.19 -20.23 0.91
N ASN A 177 -18.96 -21.27 1.72
CA ASN A 177 -17.72 -21.47 2.47
C ASN A 177 -16.48 -21.59 1.58
N SER A 178 -16.65 -22.01 0.33
CA SER A 178 -15.55 -22.18 -0.64
C SER A 178 -15.53 -21.09 -1.71
N LEU A 179 -16.64 -20.40 -1.94
CA LEU A 179 -16.79 -19.40 -3.01
C LEU A 179 -15.77 -18.27 -2.90
N ILE A 180 -15.57 -17.69 -1.71
CA ILE A 180 -14.68 -16.52 -1.54
C ILE A 180 -13.24 -16.85 -1.92
N GLY A 181 -12.70 -17.97 -1.42
CA GLY A 181 -11.35 -18.40 -1.77
C GLY A 181 -11.22 -18.77 -3.26
N LYS A 182 -12.25 -19.40 -3.84
CA LYS A 182 -12.28 -19.73 -5.27
C LYS A 182 -12.37 -18.49 -6.16
N LEU A 183 -13.08 -17.43 -5.76
CA LEU A 183 -13.10 -16.14 -6.45
C LEU A 183 -11.72 -15.50 -6.44
N GLN A 184 -11.01 -15.50 -5.31
CA GLN A 184 -9.65 -14.97 -5.24
C GLN A 184 -8.71 -15.74 -6.17
N LYS A 185 -8.75 -17.08 -6.13
CA LYS A 185 -7.89 -17.93 -6.97
C LYS A 185 -8.15 -17.73 -8.47
N SER A 186 -9.42 -17.75 -8.88
CA SER A 186 -9.80 -17.63 -10.29
C SER A 186 -9.52 -16.25 -10.88
N TYR A 187 -9.77 -15.18 -10.13
CA TYR A 187 -9.45 -13.83 -10.58
C TYR A 187 -7.94 -13.58 -10.61
N ALA A 188 -7.17 -14.15 -9.69
CA ALA A 188 -5.71 -14.06 -9.73
C ALA A 188 -5.15 -14.68 -11.02
N LEU A 189 -5.70 -15.82 -11.45
CA LEU A 189 -5.36 -16.45 -12.75
C LEU A 189 -5.73 -15.57 -13.95
N ALA A 190 -6.79 -14.75 -13.83
CA ALA A 190 -7.21 -13.79 -14.85
C ALA A 190 -6.45 -12.44 -14.78
N GLY A 191 -5.46 -12.31 -13.88
CA GLY A 191 -4.62 -11.12 -13.73
C GLY A 191 -5.07 -10.12 -12.65
N PHE A 192 -6.03 -10.48 -11.80
CA PHE A 192 -6.60 -9.60 -10.77
C PHE A 192 -6.46 -10.20 -9.36
N SER A 193 -5.60 -9.61 -8.53
CA SER A 193 -5.38 -10.04 -7.14
C SER A 193 -6.08 -9.10 -6.15
N PHE A 194 -6.70 -9.67 -5.11
CA PHE A 194 -7.39 -8.90 -4.06
C PHE A 194 -7.62 -9.70 -2.78
N GLY A 195 -7.75 -8.97 -1.66
CA GLY A 195 -8.02 -9.55 -0.34
C GLY A 195 -9.48 -9.95 -0.11
N THR A 196 -9.72 -10.66 1.00
CA THR A 196 -11.02 -11.26 1.37
C THR A 196 -12.17 -10.26 1.42
N ASN A 197 -11.94 -9.02 1.88
CA ASN A 197 -12.98 -7.99 1.95
C ASN A 197 -13.46 -7.59 0.55
N LYS A 198 -12.54 -7.40 -0.40
CA LYS A 198 -12.85 -7.12 -1.80
C LYS A 198 -13.51 -8.32 -2.48
N ALA A 199 -13.12 -9.54 -2.15
CA ALA A 199 -13.77 -10.75 -2.64
C ALA A 199 -15.25 -10.84 -2.22
N LYS A 200 -15.59 -10.45 -0.98
CA LYS A 200 -16.99 -10.37 -0.51
C LYS A 200 -17.79 -9.32 -1.26
N LEU A 201 -17.21 -8.15 -1.53
CA LEU A 201 -17.85 -7.09 -2.31
C LEU A 201 -18.04 -7.49 -3.78
N LEU A 202 -17.01 -8.09 -4.39
CA LEU A 202 -17.09 -8.68 -5.72
C LEU A 202 -18.23 -9.70 -5.80
N LYS A 203 -18.34 -10.62 -4.84
CA LYS A 203 -19.44 -11.59 -4.77
C LYS A 203 -20.82 -10.91 -4.84
N VAL A 204 -21.02 -9.82 -4.09
CA VAL A 204 -22.29 -9.06 -4.10
C VAL A 204 -22.52 -8.40 -5.46
N PHE A 205 -21.48 -7.83 -6.06
CA PHE A 205 -21.55 -7.25 -7.40
C PHE A 205 -21.94 -8.29 -8.47
N LEU A 206 -21.31 -9.48 -8.44
CA LEU A 206 -21.59 -10.57 -9.38
C LEU A 206 -23.01 -11.11 -9.25
N GLU A 207 -23.55 -11.22 -8.03
CA GLU A 207 -24.95 -11.56 -7.79
C GLU A 207 -25.89 -10.48 -8.37
N ASN A 208 -25.60 -9.20 -8.09
CA ASN A 208 -26.44 -8.08 -8.55
C ASN A 208 -26.45 -7.98 -10.09
N LYS A 209 -25.32 -8.26 -10.73
CA LYS A 209 -25.19 -8.34 -12.20
C LYS A 209 -25.67 -9.67 -12.77
N ARG A 210 -26.21 -10.56 -11.94
CA ARG A 210 -26.71 -11.89 -12.31
C ARG A 210 -25.67 -12.75 -13.04
N MET A 211 -24.39 -12.51 -12.81
CA MET A 211 -23.30 -13.34 -13.36
C MET A 211 -23.19 -14.66 -12.60
N ILE A 212 -23.48 -14.61 -11.29
CA ILE A 212 -23.66 -15.80 -10.47
C ILE A 212 -25.07 -15.79 -9.89
N LEU A 213 -25.67 -16.96 -9.78
CA LEU A 213 -27.00 -17.14 -9.21
C LEU A 213 -26.87 -17.93 -7.90
N LYS A 214 -27.58 -17.44 -6.88
CA LYS A 214 -27.64 -18.10 -5.58
C LYS A 214 -28.85 -19.03 -5.55
N GLU A 215 -28.60 -20.30 -5.27
CA GLU A 215 -29.60 -21.35 -5.11
C GLU A 215 -29.40 -21.99 -3.73
N ASP A 216 -30.23 -21.58 -2.77
CA ASP A 216 -30.12 -21.96 -1.35
C ASP A 216 -28.72 -21.68 -0.76
N LYS A 217 -27.90 -22.73 -0.54
CA LYS A 217 -26.53 -22.66 0.00
C LYS A 217 -25.44 -22.66 -1.07
N TYR A 218 -25.82 -22.75 -2.33
CA TYR A 218 -24.92 -22.91 -3.46
C TYR A 218 -24.99 -21.75 -4.45
N TYR A 219 -23.95 -21.66 -5.24
CA TYR A 219 -23.73 -20.67 -6.27
C TYR A 219 -23.45 -21.36 -7.58
N ARG A 220 -23.99 -20.84 -8.69
CA ARG A 220 -23.65 -21.30 -10.05
C ARG A 220 -23.36 -20.13 -10.98
N PHE A 221 -22.59 -20.40 -12.03
CA PHE A 221 -22.39 -19.45 -13.12
C PHE A 221 -23.65 -19.31 -13.98
N ASN A 222 -23.98 -18.09 -14.38
CA ASN A 222 -25.01 -17.82 -15.38
C ASN A 222 -24.34 -17.27 -16.64
N PRO A 223 -24.15 -18.05 -17.71
CA PRO A 223 -23.49 -17.58 -18.93
C PRO A 223 -24.30 -16.51 -19.68
N ASP A 224 -25.61 -16.43 -19.46
CA ASP A 224 -26.52 -15.53 -20.20
C ASP A 224 -26.71 -14.16 -19.52
N PHE A 225 -25.74 -13.72 -18.69
CA PHE A 225 -25.82 -12.42 -18.03
C PHE A 225 -25.54 -11.25 -18.99
N HIS A 226 -26.09 -10.07 -18.67
CA HIS A 226 -25.80 -8.81 -19.34
C HIS A 226 -25.07 -7.86 -18.38
N TYR A 227 -23.91 -7.32 -18.81
CA TYR A 227 -23.04 -6.47 -18.00
C TYR A 227 -23.55 -5.04 -17.86
#